data_AF-X1F3T6-F1
#
_entry.id   AF-X1F3T6-F1
#
_cell.length_a   1.000
_cell.length_b   1.000
_cell.length_c   1.000
_cell.angle_alpha   90.00
_cell.angle_beta   90.00
_cell.angle_gamma   90.00
#
_symmetry.space_group_name_H-M   'P 1'
#
loop_
_entity.id
_entity.type
_entity.pdbx_description
1 polymer ?
#
loop_
_entity_poly.entity_id
_entity_poly.type
_entity_poly.pdbx_seq_one_letter_code
_entity_poly.pdbx_strand_id
1 'polypeptide(L)'
;MYNEIGFETPHKAMDTYTISTPYGTVTISQGGRRVTFDLYSDIRQSRHNTALFGYLQQLLKKGVTQFNTDHLNLAGRDTTLSLTRGKAKLDLVYVRKGRTYDCELKTSREIGLDLTAQQITEFVKWCDPLILLVPRGSIEEAHTILTMINLDHRVIIEAYDAG
;
A
#
# COMPACT_ATOMS: atom_id res chain seq x y z
N MET A 1 -33.15 -48.62 16.18
CA MET A 1 -31.99 -48.60 15.28
C MET A 1 -32.11 -47.36 14.42
N TYR A 2 -31.31 -46.33 14.67
CA TYR A 2 -31.21 -45.18 13.77
C TYR A 2 -30.02 -45.44 12.84
N ASN A 3 -30.26 -45.37 11.54
CA ASN A 3 -29.21 -45.43 10.53
C ASN A 3 -28.38 -44.15 10.60
N GLU A 4 -27.10 -44.27 10.93
CA GLU A 4 -26.14 -43.19 10.77
C GLU A 4 -25.86 -42.98 9.27
N ILE A 5 -26.26 -41.82 8.77
CA ILE A 5 -25.87 -41.37 7.43
C ILE A 5 -24.42 -40.88 7.58
N GLY A 6 -23.47 -41.68 7.06
CA GLY A 6 -22.07 -41.31 7.01
C GLY A 6 -21.87 -40.11 6.09
N PHE A 7 -21.47 -38.99 6.66
CA PHE A 7 -20.93 -37.87 5.87
C PHE A 7 -19.45 -38.15 5.64
N GLU A 8 -19.10 -38.52 4.40
CA GLU A 8 -17.70 -38.49 3.98
C GLU A 8 -17.16 -37.08 4.19
N THR A 9 -16.20 -36.95 5.09
CA THR A 9 -15.56 -35.68 5.38
C THR A 9 -14.66 -35.35 4.18
N PRO A 10 -14.79 -34.18 3.54
CA PRO A 10 -13.90 -33.82 2.44
C PRO A 10 -12.45 -33.78 2.93
N HIS A 11 -11.62 -34.71 2.48
CA HIS A 11 -10.23 -34.90 2.92
C HIS A 11 -9.22 -33.92 2.31
N LYS A 12 -9.65 -32.76 1.80
CA LYS A 12 -8.69 -31.71 1.46
C LYS A 12 -8.50 -30.83 2.69
N ALA A 13 -7.34 -30.97 3.35
CA ALA A 13 -6.92 -30.00 4.36
C ALA A 13 -7.02 -28.61 3.73
N MET A 14 -7.92 -27.78 4.23
CA MET A 14 -8.03 -26.41 3.75
C MET A 14 -6.71 -25.71 4.04
N ASP A 15 -6.04 -25.24 2.98
CA ASP A 15 -4.80 -24.49 3.09
C ASP A 15 -5.00 -23.24 3.97
N THR A 16 -3.95 -22.81 4.66
CA THR A 16 -3.98 -21.58 5.45
C THR A 16 -4.41 -20.42 4.56
N TYR A 17 -5.46 -19.72 4.97
CA TYR A 17 -6.04 -18.59 4.25
C TYR A 17 -5.82 -17.31 5.05
N THR A 18 -5.15 -16.32 4.45
CA THR A 18 -4.89 -15.04 5.10
C THR A 18 -5.59 -13.91 4.35
N ILE A 19 -6.44 -13.18 5.06
CA ILE A 19 -7.06 -11.94 4.61
C ILE A 19 -6.30 -10.79 5.27
N SER A 20 -5.68 -9.94 4.46
CA SER A 20 -5.13 -8.69 4.97
C SER A 20 -6.19 -7.59 4.90
N THR A 21 -6.36 -6.85 5.99
CA THR A 21 -7.24 -5.68 6.08
C THR A 21 -6.41 -4.46 6.46
N PRO A 22 -6.97 -3.24 6.37
CA PRO A 22 -6.33 -2.05 6.94
C PRO A 22 -6.07 -2.16 8.45
N TYR A 23 -6.81 -3.00 9.17
CA TYR A 23 -6.82 -3.08 10.64
C TYR A 23 -5.90 -4.17 11.19
N GLY A 24 -5.46 -5.09 10.34
CA GLY A 24 -4.73 -6.28 10.74
C GLY A 24 -4.88 -7.40 9.73
N THR A 25 -4.36 -8.56 10.10
CA THR A 25 -4.50 -9.78 9.31
C THR A 25 -5.42 -10.76 10.00
N VAL A 26 -6.28 -11.39 9.21
CA VAL A 26 -7.12 -12.51 9.64
C VAL A 26 -6.55 -13.76 9.00
N THR A 27 -6.06 -14.68 9.81
CA THR A 27 -5.53 -15.96 9.34
C THR A 27 -6.45 -17.09 9.77
N ILE A 28 -7.03 -17.79 8.80
CA ILE A 28 -7.82 -19.01 8.99
C ILE A 28 -6.89 -20.20 8.69
N SER A 29 -6.73 -21.09 9.67
CA SER A 29 -5.82 -22.23 9.59
C SER A 29 -6.47 -23.50 10.15
N GLN A 30 -5.78 -24.64 10.00
CA GLN A 30 -6.24 -25.95 10.47
C GLN A 30 -7.61 -26.35 9.91
N GLY A 31 -7.81 -26.20 8.60
CA GLY A 31 -9.08 -26.55 7.98
C GLY A 31 -10.27 -25.71 8.45
N GLY A 32 -10.03 -24.46 8.87
CA GLY A 32 -11.06 -23.57 9.42
C GLY A 32 -11.21 -23.62 10.94
N ARG A 33 -10.50 -24.51 11.64
CA ARG A 33 -10.63 -24.68 13.09
C ARG A 33 -9.93 -23.62 13.93
N ARG A 34 -9.00 -22.86 13.35
CA ARG A 34 -8.30 -21.77 14.03
C ARG A 34 -8.42 -20.48 13.22
N VAL A 35 -8.99 -19.45 13.85
CA VAL A 35 -9.00 -18.08 13.32
C VAL A 35 -8.12 -17.22 14.23
N THR A 36 -7.08 -16.60 13.66
CA THR A 36 -6.19 -15.67 14.37
C THR A 36 -6.39 -14.27 13.81
N PHE A 37 -6.59 -13.31 14.71
CA PHE A 37 -6.68 -11.89 14.39
C PHE A 37 -5.44 -11.20 14.91
N ASP A 38 -4.52 -10.87 14.01
CA ASP A 38 -3.36 -10.04 14.34
C ASP A 38 -3.71 -8.60 14.01
N LEU A 39 -4.15 -7.87 15.01
CA LEU A 39 -4.42 -6.44 14.90
C LEU A 39 -3.11 -5.68 14.86
N TYR A 40 -2.99 -4.71 13.95
CA TYR A 40 -1.85 -3.81 13.99
C TYR A 40 -1.91 -3.00 15.30
N SER A 41 -0.78 -2.90 16.00
CA SER A 41 -0.68 -2.34 17.36
C SER A 41 -1.12 -0.87 17.48
N ASP A 42 -1.24 -0.15 16.36
CA ASP A 42 -1.79 1.20 16.27
C ASP A 42 -3.13 1.22 15.53
N ILE A 43 -4.21 0.84 16.23
CA ILE A 43 -5.62 1.01 15.80
C ILE A 43 -6.06 2.48 15.96
N ARG A 44 -5.12 3.43 15.85
CA ARG A 44 -5.40 4.80 15.41
C ARG A 44 -4.88 4.90 13.99
N GLN A 45 -5.57 4.24 13.07
CA GLN A 45 -5.24 4.30 11.64
C GLN A 45 -5.04 5.75 11.22
N SER A 46 -3.79 6.11 10.92
CA SER A 46 -3.53 7.32 10.17
C SER A 46 -4.27 7.18 8.85
N ARG A 47 -4.95 8.23 8.40
CA ARG A 47 -5.61 8.25 7.08
C ARG A 47 -4.65 7.80 5.97
N HIS A 48 -3.36 8.06 6.18
CA HIS A 48 -2.22 7.59 5.43
C HIS A 48 -2.20 6.06 5.21
N ASN A 49 -2.25 5.27 6.29
CA ASN A 49 -2.14 3.81 6.20
C ASN A 49 -3.34 3.19 5.46
N THR A 50 -4.55 3.70 5.72
CA THR A 50 -5.75 3.25 5.01
C THR A 50 -5.69 3.59 3.52
N ALA A 51 -5.21 4.79 3.18
CA ALA A 51 -5.00 5.20 1.79
C ALA A 51 -3.95 4.33 1.09
N LEU A 52 -2.81 4.08 1.75
CA LEU A 52 -1.75 3.23 1.22
C LEU A 52 -2.23 1.79 0.97
N PHE A 53 -3.00 1.23 1.91
CA PHE A 53 -3.59 -0.08 1.73
C PHE A 53 -4.56 -0.11 0.54
N GLY A 54 -5.44 0.89 0.43
CA GLY A 54 -6.39 1.01 -0.67
C GLY A 54 -5.71 1.08 -2.04
N TYR A 55 -4.65 1.88 -2.17
CA TYR A 55 -3.88 1.97 -3.41
C TYR A 55 -3.16 0.66 -3.73
N LEU A 56 -2.55 0.01 -2.74
CA LEU A 56 -1.88 -1.27 -2.95
C LEU A 56 -2.86 -2.35 -3.44
N GLN A 57 -4.08 -2.42 -2.90
CA GLN A 57 -5.10 -3.34 -3.41
C GLN A 57 -5.43 -3.09 -4.89
N GLN A 58 -5.41 -1.83 -5.34
CA GLN A 58 -5.57 -1.50 -6.76
C GLN A 58 -4.37 -1.96 -7.60
N LEU A 59 -3.14 -1.81 -7.10
CA LEU A 59 -1.94 -2.31 -7.77
C LEU A 59 -1.95 -3.84 -7.92
N LEU A 60 -2.33 -4.57 -6.86
CA LEU A 60 -2.49 -6.02 -6.89
C LEU A 60 -3.52 -6.45 -7.96
N LYS A 61 -4.68 -5.77 -8.02
CA LYS A 61 -5.68 -5.98 -9.08
C LYS A 61 -5.14 -5.69 -10.49
N LYS A 62 -4.19 -4.76 -10.62
CA LYS A 62 -3.49 -4.42 -11.88
C LYS A 62 -2.32 -5.38 -12.20
N GLY A 63 -2.12 -6.44 -11.41
CA GLY A 63 -1.13 -7.48 -11.63
C GLY A 63 0.28 -7.16 -11.09
N VAL A 64 0.42 -6.18 -10.19
CA VAL A 64 1.69 -5.94 -9.50
C VAL A 64 1.94 -7.07 -8.49
N THR A 65 3.10 -7.71 -8.56
CA THR A 65 3.46 -8.85 -7.69
C THR A 65 4.71 -8.60 -6.84
N GLN A 66 5.49 -7.56 -7.17
CA GLN A 66 6.71 -7.18 -6.44
C GLN A 66 6.53 -5.77 -5.88
N PHE A 67 6.48 -5.66 -4.55
CA PHE A 67 6.30 -4.39 -3.87
C PHE A 67 6.86 -4.44 -2.44
N ASN A 68 7.21 -3.27 -1.90
CA ASN A 68 7.55 -3.08 -0.50
C ASN A 68 6.88 -1.79 0.01
N THR A 69 6.52 -1.74 1.29
CA THR A 69 5.85 -0.60 1.93
C THR A 69 6.44 -0.32 3.29
N ASP A 70 6.42 0.92 3.77
CA ASP A 70 6.97 1.23 5.10
C ASP A 70 6.08 0.66 6.22
N HIS A 71 4.82 1.11 6.25
CA HIS A 71 3.98 1.01 7.44
C HIS A 71 2.96 -0.13 7.45
N LEU A 72 2.89 -0.94 6.38
CA LEU A 72 1.91 -2.03 6.28
C LEU A 72 2.60 -3.40 6.41
N ASN A 73 2.24 -4.17 7.43
CA ASN A 73 2.73 -5.55 7.57
C ASN A 73 1.84 -6.50 6.77
N LEU A 74 2.10 -6.60 5.46
CA LEU A 74 1.32 -7.41 4.53
C LEU A 74 2.11 -8.63 4.05
N ALA A 75 1.40 -9.74 3.88
CA ALA A 75 1.95 -10.92 3.22
C ALA A 75 2.33 -10.59 1.75
N GLY A 76 3.46 -11.13 1.30
CA GLY A 76 3.94 -10.94 -0.08
C GLY A 76 4.81 -9.70 -0.32
N ARG A 77 5.20 -8.97 0.74
CA ARG A 77 6.20 -7.90 0.63
C ARG A 77 7.56 -8.44 0.22
N ASP A 78 8.20 -7.76 -0.71
CA ASP A 78 9.57 -8.01 -1.15
C ASP A 78 10.53 -7.04 -0.44
N THR A 79 11.15 -7.49 0.64
CA THR A 79 12.09 -6.65 1.43
C THR A 79 13.41 -6.38 0.71
N THR A 80 13.66 -7.02 -0.44
CA THR A 80 14.84 -6.70 -1.27
C THR A 80 14.68 -5.35 -1.99
N LEU A 81 13.44 -4.88 -2.17
CA LEU A 81 13.16 -3.54 -2.67
C LEU A 81 13.39 -2.50 -1.57
N SER A 82 14.49 -1.75 -1.67
CA SER A 82 14.77 -0.68 -0.71
C SER A 82 13.75 0.45 -0.81
N LEU A 83 13.19 0.86 0.33
CA LEU A 83 12.37 2.06 0.46
C LEU A 83 13.19 3.34 0.63
N THR A 84 14.50 3.21 0.88
CA THR A 84 15.35 4.37 1.19
C THR A 84 15.85 5.03 -0.09
N ARG A 85 15.74 6.35 -0.15
CA ARG A 85 16.25 7.22 -1.22
C ARG A 85 17.04 8.36 -0.57
N GLY A 86 18.37 8.30 -0.64
CA GLY A 86 19.24 9.19 0.11
C GLY A 86 19.01 9.04 1.62
N LYS A 87 18.55 10.12 2.28
CA LYS A 87 18.22 10.14 3.71
C LYS A 87 16.73 9.95 4.01
N ALA A 88 15.88 9.88 2.98
CA ALA A 88 14.45 9.78 3.10
C ALA A 88 13.96 8.36 2.83
N LYS A 89 12.78 8.02 3.34
CA LYS A 89 12.16 6.71 3.17
C LYS A 89 10.80 6.91 2.50
N LEU A 90 10.57 6.17 1.42
CA LEU A 90 9.34 6.16 0.64
C LEU A 90 8.26 5.32 1.35
N ASP A 91 7.01 5.68 1.11
CA ASP A 91 5.85 4.93 1.56
C ASP A 91 5.69 3.58 0.84
N LEU A 92 5.99 3.56 -0.46
CA LEU A 92 5.82 2.39 -1.33
C LEU A 92 6.85 2.39 -2.45
N VAL A 93 7.36 1.21 -2.76
CA VAL A 93 8.12 0.92 -3.97
C VAL A 93 7.51 -0.32 -4.62
N TYR A 94 7.29 -0.31 -5.92
CA TYR A 94 6.82 -1.49 -6.64
C TYR A 94 7.47 -1.67 -8.00
N VAL A 95 7.47 -2.90 -8.51
CA VAL A 95 7.98 -3.23 -9.85
C VAL A 95 6.82 -3.64 -10.74
N ARG A 96 6.76 -3.06 -11.94
CA ARG A 96 5.78 -3.43 -12.96
C ARG A 96 6.43 -3.38 -14.33
N LYS A 97 6.29 -4.48 -15.09
CA LYS A 97 6.89 -4.61 -16.44
C LYS A 97 8.41 -4.32 -16.46
N GLY A 98 9.13 -4.77 -15.44
CA GLY A 98 10.58 -4.60 -15.32
C GLY A 98 11.04 -3.18 -14.91
N ARG A 99 10.11 -2.26 -14.63
CA ARG A 99 10.43 -0.91 -14.14
C ARG A 99 10.07 -0.77 -12.66
N THR A 100 10.94 -0.14 -11.90
CA THR A 100 10.71 0.26 -10.50
C THR A 100 9.99 1.60 -10.45
N TYR A 101 9.02 1.70 -9.54
CA TYR A 101 8.20 2.87 -9.30
C TYR A 101 8.30 3.26 -7.83
N ASP A 102 8.67 4.51 -7.61
CA ASP A 102 8.90 5.09 -6.29
C ASP A 102 7.71 5.97 -5.92
N CYS A 103 7.06 5.69 -4.80
CA CYS A 103 5.81 6.33 -4.42
C CYS A 103 5.90 6.98 -3.03
N GLU A 104 5.39 8.21 -2.96
CA GLU A 104 5.16 8.95 -1.71
C GLU A 104 3.68 9.31 -1.63
N LEU A 105 3.06 9.10 -0.47
CA LEU A 105 1.64 9.40 -0.24
C LEU A 105 1.50 10.68 0.58
N LYS A 106 0.54 11.52 0.18
CA LYS A 106 0.13 12.70 0.95
C LYS A 106 -1.37 12.79 1.04
N THR A 107 -1.88 13.02 2.25
CA THR A 107 -3.28 13.33 2.48
C THR A 107 -3.59 14.78 2.11
N SER A 108 -4.86 15.15 1.96
CA SER A 108 -5.27 16.54 1.67
C SER A 108 -4.78 17.56 2.70
N ARG A 109 -4.40 17.14 3.92
CA ARG A 109 -3.88 18.04 4.94
C ARG A 109 -2.40 18.36 4.76
N GLU A 110 -1.69 17.58 3.93
CA GLU A 110 -0.25 17.65 3.79
C GLU A 110 0.20 18.33 2.50
N ILE A 111 -0.58 18.23 1.43
CA ILE A 111 -0.18 18.67 0.08
C ILE A 111 0.28 20.13 0.04
N GLY A 112 -0.44 21.03 0.73
CA GLY A 112 -0.13 22.47 0.82
C GLY A 112 0.93 22.88 1.85
N LEU A 113 1.59 21.94 2.52
CA LEU A 113 2.58 22.27 3.56
C LEU A 113 3.98 22.49 2.96
N ASP A 114 4.70 23.51 3.44
CA ASP A 114 6.10 23.77 3.05
C ASP A 114 7.00 22.55 3.29
N LEU A 115 6.74 21.80 4.37
CA LEU A 115 7.47 20.58 4.69
C LEU A 115 7.30 19.51 3.60
N THR A 116 6.10 19.40 3.03
CA THR A 116 5.82 18.46 1.93
C THR A 116 6.59 18.88 0.68
N ALA A 117 6.63 20.17 0.35
CA ALA A 117 7.41 20.68 -0.78
C ALA A 117 8.91 20.39 -0.61
N GLN A 118 9.46 20.60 0.60
CA GLN A 118 10.85 20.27 0.93
C GLN A 118 11.12 18.77 0.79
N GLN A 119 10.21 17.93 1.28
CA GLN A 119 10.34 16.48 1.21
C GLN A 119 10.32 15.98 -0.25
N ILE A 120 9.38 16.46 -1.07
CA ILE A 120 9.31 16.13 -2.50
C ILE A 120 10.59 16.57 -3.21
N THR A 121 11.10 17.78 -2.92
CA THR A 121 12.36 18.31 -3.48
C THR A 121 13.55 17.42 -3.14
N GLU A 122 13.58 16.79 -1.98
CA GLU A 122 14.63 15.84 -1.64
C GLU A 122 14.46 14.51 -2.40
N PHE A 123 13.25 13.96 -2.48
CA PHE A 123 13.01 12.69 -3.17
C PHE A 123 13.35 12.74 -4.66
N VAL A 124 12.98 13.83 -5.37
CA VAL A 124 13.23 13.93 -6.82
C VAL A 124 14.72 13.92 -7.19
N LYS A 125 15.63 14.14 -6.24
CA LYS A 125 17.09 13.98 -6.47
C LYS A 125 17.49 12.53 -6.71
N TRP A 126 16.70 11.60 -6.18
CA TRP A 126 17.00 10.17 -6.14
C TRP A 126 15.99 9.32 -6.94
N CYS A 127 14.78 9.85 -7.19
CA CYS A 127 13.71 9.17 -7.92
C CYS A 127 13.60 9.68 -9.36
N ASP A 128 13.25 8.80 -10.31
CA ASP A 128 13.03 9.15 -11.72
C ASP A 128 11.93 8.30 -12.42
N PRO A 129 10.68 8.81 -12.52
CA PRO A 129 10.09 9.91 -11.76
C PRO A 129 9.61 9.45 -10.38
N LEU A 130 9.35 10.40 -9.47
CA LEU A 130 8.60 10.14 -8.24
C LEU A 130 7.11 10.09 -8.58
N ILE A 131 6.36 9.13 -8.02
CA ILE A 131 4.90 9.14 -8.03
C ILE A 131 4.40 9.74 -6.71
N LEU A 132 3.70 10.86 -6.78
CA LEU A 132 3.00 11.46 -5.65
C LEU A 132 1.55 10.97 -5.62
N LEU A 133 1.22 10.17 -4.60
CA LEU A 133 -0.11 9.64 -4.37
C LEU A 133 -0.91 10.64 -3.53
N VAL A 134 -2.02 11.12 -4.08
CA VAL A 134 -2.91 12.11 -3.44
C VAL A 134 -4.36 11.64 -3.48
N PRO A 135 -5.26 12.16 -2.65
CA PRO A 135 -6.68 11.95 -2.86
C PRO A 135 -7.11 12.66 -4.15
N ARG A 136 -8.07 12.09 -4.87
CA ARG A 136 -8.53 12.59 -6.18
C ARG A 136 -8.93 14.06 -6.17
N GLY A 137 -9.59 14.51 -5.10
CA GLY A 137 -9.99 15.90 -4.93
C GLY A 137 -8.84 16.91 -4.79
N SER A 138 -7.61 16.43 -4.58
CA SER A 138 -6.41 17.26 -4.40
C SER A 138 -5.42 17.17 -5.57
N ILE A 139 -5.79 16.54 -6.70
CA ILE A 139 -4.93 16.44 -7.89
C ILE A 139 -4.55 17.83 -8.43
N GLU A 140 -5.53 18.71 -8.64
CA GLU A 140 -5.30 20.06 -9.17
C GLU A 140 -4.45 20.92 -8.24
N GLU A 141 -4.69 20.81 -6.93
CA GLU A 141 -3.89 21.48 -5.89
C GLU A 141 -2.43 20.99 -5.93
N ALA A 142 -2.22 19.68 -5.99
CA ALA A 142 -0.89 19.09 -6.08
C ALA A 142 -0.17 19.53 -7.37
N HIS A 143 -0.86 19.57 -8.52
CA HIS A 143 -0.31 20.09 -9.77
C HIS A 143 0.13 21.54 -9.65
N THR A 144 -0.72 22.38 -9.05
CA THR A 144 -0.41 23.81 -8.83
C THR A 144 0.85 23.97 -7.99
N ILE A 145 0.96 23.26 -6.87
CA ILE A 145 2.12 23.34 -5.97
C ILE A 145 3.38 22.85 -6.66
N LEU A 146 3.32 21.70 -7.34
CA LEU A 146 4.46 21.16 -8.09
C LEU A 146 4.95 22.13 -9.18
N THR A 147 4.02 22.84 -9.83
CA THR A 147 4.34 23.87 -10.82
C THR A 147 5.04 25.07 -10.16
N MET A 148 4.53 25.54 -9.02
CA MET A 148 5.12 26.65 -8.27
C MET A 148 6.55 26.36 -7.80
N ILE A 149 6.86 25.11 -7.48
CA ILE A 149 8.21 24.68 -7.08
C ILE A 149 9.04 24.08 -8.23
N ASN A 150 8.54 24.16 -9.47
CA ASN A 150 9.21 23.68 -10.69
C ASN A 150 9.60 22.19 -10.65
N LEU A 151 8.72 21.32 -10.14
CA LEU A 151 8.90 19.87 -10.05
C LEU A 151 7.84 19.05 -10.80
N ASP A 152 6.90 19.71 -11.49
CA ASP A 152 5.85 19.11 -12.30
C ASP A 152 6.35 18.12 -13.37
N HIS A 153 7.54 18.35 -13.91
CA HIS A 153 8.19 17.47 -14.89
C HIS A 153 8.97 16.30 -14.28
N ARG A 154 9.13 16.26 -12.95
CA ARG A 154 9.86 15.21 -12.20
C ARG A 154 8.94 14.31 -11.38
N VAL A 155 7.68 14.71 -11.23
CA VAL A 155 6.70 14.05 -10.37
C VAL A 155 5.45 13.71 -11.17
N ILE A 156 5.05 12.44 -11.12
CA ILE A 156 3.76 11.98 -11.64
C ILE A 156 2.75 12.01 -10.49
N ILE A 157 1.57 12.57 -10.71
CA ILE A 157 0.49 12.56 -9.71
C ILE A 157 -0.46 11.41 -10.02
N GLU A 158 -0.77 10.60 -9.01
CA GLU A 158 -1.80 9.56 -9.09
C GLU A 158 -2.77 9.65 -7.92
N ALA A 159 -4.04 9.32 -8.17
CA ALA A 159 -5.06 9.21 -7.13
C ALA A 159 -4.95 7.88 -6.39
N TYR A 160 -4.97 7.90 -5.05
CA TYR A 160 -5.04 6.67 -4.26
C TYR A 160 -6.48 6.16 -4.01
N ASP A 161 -7.50 6.98 -4.25
CA ASP A 161 -8.92 6.65 -4.03
C ASP A 161 -9.69 6.39 -5.35
N ALA A 162 -10.60 5.41 -5.27
CA ALA A 162 -11.56 5.15 -6.34
C ALA A 162 -12.68 6.20 -6.27
N GLY A 163 -13.05 6.74 -7.43
CA GLY A 163 -14.28 7.55 -7.58
C GLY A 163 -15.51 6.68 -7.65
#